data_AF-A0ABD5WVE7-F1
#
_entry.id   AF-A0ABD5WVE7-F1
#
_cell.length_a   1.000
_cell.length_b   1.000
_cell.length_c   1.000
_cell.angle_alpha   90.00
_cell.angle_beta   90.00
_cell.angle_gamma   90.00
#
_symmetry.space_group_name_H-M   'P 1'
#
loop_
_entity.id
_entity.type
_entity.pdbx_description
1 polymer ?
#
loop_
_entity_poly.entity_id
_entity_poly.type
_entity_poly.pdbx_seq_one_letter_code
_entity_poly.pdbx_strand_id
1 'polypeptide(L)'
;MRHTCPTCDEEFDTRRGLGVHHSHVHDERLSNRECANCGDEFYCEYEKKYCSETCHGEAVSYEGESNPNFQDKKEVAECSLCGTEFRILRVLEGGFVLF
;
A
#
# COMPACT_ATOMS: atom_id res chain seq x y z
N MET A 1 -28.94 3.78 -2.53
CA MET A 1 -28.41 5.11 -2.17
C MET A 1 -28.23 5.85 -3.48
N ARG A 2 -28.62 7.13 -3.57
CA ARG A 2 -28.39 7.96 -4.78
C ARG A 2 -27.07 8.70 -4.64
N HIS A 3 -26.43 8.99 -5.76
CA HIS A 3 -25.16 9.72 -5.84
C HIS A 3 -25.33 10.96 -6.72
N THR A 4 -25.02 12.13 -6.17
CA THR A 4 -25.21 13.42 -6.86
C THR A 4 -23.90 13.92 -7.43
N CYS A 5 -23.94 14.45 -8.66
CA CYS A 5 -22.79 15.09 -9.28
C CYS A 5 -22.48 16.44 -8.61
N PRO A 6 -21.24 16.69 -8.15
CA PRO A 6 -20.89 17.92 -7.46
C PRO A 6 -20.85 19.16 -8.38
N THR A 7 -20.87 18.99 -9.71
CA THR A 7 -20.77 20.09 -10.69
C THR A 7 -22.12 20.49 -11.29
N CYS A 8 -23.06 19.55 -11.43
CA CYS A 8 -24.31 19.79 -12.17
C CYS A 8 -25.56 19.19 -11.53
N ASP A 9 -25.47 18.73 -10.27
CA ASP A 9 -26.58 18.22 -9.46
C ASP A 9 -27.35 17.01 -10.05
N GLU A 10 -26.87 16.40 -11.14
CA GLU A 10 -27.45 15.16 -11.69
C GLU A 10 -27.32 13.99 -10.71
N GLU A 11 -28.40 13.20 -10.57
CA GLU A 11 -28.43 12.04 -9.69
C GLU A 11 -28.21 10.73 -10.45
N PHE A 12 -27.46 9.82 -9.83
CA PHE A 12 -27.16 8.50 -10.36
C PHE A 12 -27.45 7.41 -9.32
N ASP A 13 -27.93 6.25 -9.79
CA ASP A 13 -28.22 5.10 -8.92
C ASP A 13 -26.98 4.39 -8.39
N THR A 14 -25.80 4.63 -9.00
CA THR A 14 -24.54 3.98 -8.62
C THR A 14 -23.37 4.96 -8.64
N ARG A 15 -22.40 4.75 -7.72
CA ARG A 15 -21.16 5.54 -7.68
C ARG A 15 -20.37 5.42 -8.99
N ARG A 16 -20.39 4.25 -9.63
CA ARG A 16 -19.77 4.03 -10.95
C ARG A 16 -20.42 4.88 -12.03
N GLY A 17 -21.75 4.95 -12.07
CA GLY A 17 -22.47 5.79 -13.03
C GLY A 17 -22.11 7.27 -12.89
N LEU A 18 -22.09 7.77 -11.65
CA LEU A 18 -21.61 9.12 -11.34
C LEU A 18 -20.18 9.35 -11.84
N GLY A 19 -19.25 8.42 -11.59
CA GLY A 19 -17.86 8.54 -12.04
C GLY A 19 -17.71 8.62 -13.55
N VAL A 20 -18.47 7.82 -14.31
CA VAL A 20 -18.47 7.87 -15.79
C VAL A 20 -19.03 9.19 -16.29
N HIS A 21 -20.18 9.64 -15.76
CA HIS A 21 -20.74 10.95 -16.09
C HIS A 21 -19.69 12.05 -15.85
N HIS A 22 -19.08 12.08 -14.67
CA HIS A 22 -18.21 13.18 -14.29
C HIS A 22 -16.97 13.28 -15.18
N SER A 23 -16.35 12.15 -15.48
CA SER A 23 -15.19 12.10 -16.38
C SER A 23 -15.50 12.49 -17.82
N HIS A 24 -16.71 12.20 -18.32
CA HIS A 24 -17.04 12.48 -19.72
C HIS A 24 -17.65 13.87 -19.94
N VAL A 25 -18.37 14.40 -18.95
CA VAL A 25 -19.08 15.68 -19.05
C VAL A 25 -18.24 16.84 -18.52
N HIS A 26 -17.45 16.62 -17.47
CA HIS A 26 -16.68 17.67 -16.77
C HIS A 26 -15.16 17.55 -16.95
N ASP A 27 -14.68 16.57 -17.72
CA ASP A 27 -13.25 16.30 -17.98
C ASP A 27 -12.39 16.13 -16.70
N GLU A 28 -13.03 15.77 -15.59
CA GLU A 28 -12.41 15.57 -14.28
C GLU A 28 -12.77 14.19 -13.73
N ARG A 29 -11.88 13.59 -12.94
CA ARG A 29 -12.13 12.31 -12.27
C ARG A 29 -12.40 12.52 -10.80
N LEU A 30 -13.57 12.05 -10.35
CA LEU A 30 -13.88 11.98 -8.93
C LEU A 30 -12.95 11.01 -8.21
N SER A 31 -12.65 11.30 -6.95
CA SER A 31 -11.98 10.35 -6.06
C SER A 31 -12.72 9.02 -6.01
N ASN A 32 -11.96 7.94 -5.90
CA ASN A 32 -12.52 6.60 -5.75
C ASN A 32 -11.95 5.84 -4.54
N ARG A 33 -11.00 6.45 -3.82
CA ARG A 33 -10.29 5.86 -2.67
C ARG A 33 -9.94 6.93 -1.65
N GLU A 34 -9.78 6.48 -0.40
CA GLU A 34 -9.28 7.27 0.73
C GLU A 34 -7.90 6.73 1.13
N CYS A 35 -6.94 7.61 1.39
CA CYS A 35 -5.58 7.23 1.77
C CYS A 35 -5.54 6.70 3.20
N ALA A 36 -5.03 5.48 3.39
CA ALA A 36 -4.94 4.87 4.72
C ALA A 36 -3.92 5.55 5.66
N ASN A 37 -3.06 6.43 5.16
CA ASN A 37 -2.09 7.18 5.97
C ASN A 37 -2.59 8.59 6.34
N CYS A 38 -2.99 9.39 5.36
CA CYS A 38 -3.38 10.79 5.57
C CYS A 38 -4.89 11.04 5.58
N GLY A 39 -5.72 10.09 5.14
CA GLY A 39 -7.17 10.27 5.02
C GLY A 39 -7.63 11.05 3.79
N ASP A 40 -6.72 11.53 2.93
CA ASP A 40 -7.09 12.27 1.73
C ASP A 40 -7.76 11.36 0.69
N GLU A 41 -8.78 11.91 0.02
CA GLU A 41 -9.42 11.26 -1.11
C GLU A 41 -8.60 11.43 -2.39
N PHE A 42 -8.44 10.35 -3.16
CA PHE A 42 -7.69 10.36 -4.41
C PHE A 42 -8.30 9.43 -5.46
N TYR A 43 -7.94 9.66 -6.72
CA TYR A 43 -8.28 8.77 -7.83
C TYR A 43 -7.12 7.83 -8.15
N CYS A 44 -7.42 6.53 -8.28
CA CYS A 44 -6.49 5.55 -8.84
C CYS A 44 -7.24 4.49 -9.65
N GLU A 45 -6.73 4.14 -10.83
CA GLU A 45 -7.28 3.05 -11.66
C GLU A 45 -7.08 1.67 -11.00
N TYR A 46 -6.06 1.55 -10.17
CA TYR A 46 -5.65 0.29 -9.53
C TYR A 46 -5.99 0.26 -8.04
N GLU A 47 -5.85 -0.94 -7.46
CA GLU A 47 -6.06 -1.15 -6.05
C GLU A 47 -4.91 -0.65 -5.16
N LYS A 48 -4.79 0.68 -5.03
CA LYS A 48 -3.84 1.32 -4.11
C LYS A 48 -4.47 1.65 -2.76
N LYS A 49 -3.66 1.58 -1.69
CA LYS A 49 -4.03 1.97 -0.31
C LYS A 49 -3.60 3.38 0.08
N TYR A 50 -2.58 3.91 -0.58
CA TYR A 50 -1.96 5.18 -0.23
C TYR A 50 -1.95 6.10 -1.45
N CYS A 51 -2.13 7.40 -1.21
CA CYS A 51 -2.18 8.42 -2.27
C CYS A 51 -0.81 8.71 -2.89
N SER A 52 0.28 8.40 -2.19
CA SER A 52 1.65 8.66 -2.61
C SER A 52 2.63 7.63 -2.04
N GLU A 53 3.80 7.53 -2.67
CA GLU A 53 4.91 6.72 -2.15
C GLU A 53 5.40 7.21 -0.78
N THR A 54 5.30 8.51 -0.52
CA THR A 54 5.58 9.10 0.80
C THR A 54 4.63 8.54 1.85
N CYS A 55 3.32 8.63 1.61
CA CYS A 55 2.31 8.08 2.53
C CYS A 55 2.42 6.57 2.70
N HIS A 56 2.84 5.85 1.66
CA HIS A 56 3.17 4.43 1.79
C HIS A 56 4.36 4.25 2.73
N GLY A 57 5.48 4.92 2.50
CA GLY A 57 6.70 4.80 3.30
C GLY A 57 6.53 5.21 4.77
N GLU A 58 5.69 6.20 5.07
CA GLU A 58 5.34 6.59 6.44
C GLU A 58 4.49 5.53 7.14
N ALA A 59 3.60 4.87 6.40
CA ALA A 59 2.68 3.88 6.96
C ALA A 59 3.30 2.48 7.11
N VAL A 60 4.27 2.12 6.26
CA VAL A 60 4.93 0.80 6.32
C VAL A 60 6.26 0.88 7.05
N SER A 61 6.37 0.18 8.18
CA SER A 61 7.67 -0.04 8.83
C SER A 61 8.40 -1.19 8.13
N TYR A 62 9.64 -0.95 7.72
CA TYR A 62 10.54 -1.98 7.21
C TYR A 62 11.41 -2.59 8.31
N GLU A 63 11.09 -2.33 9.58
CA GLU A 63 11.88 -2.76 10.73
C GLU A 63 11.22 -3.95 11.44
N GLY A 64 12.07 -4.88 11.91
CA GLY A 64 11.65 -6.00 12.74
C GLY A 64 10.53 -6.84 12.13
N GLU A 65 9.60 -7.28 12.98
CA GLU A 65 8.46 -8.13 12.61
C GLU A 65 7.44 -7.45 11.70
N SER A 66 7.48 -6.11 11.63
CA SER A 66 6.58 -5.31 10.79
C SER A 66 7.02 -5.23 9.33
N ASN A 67 8.28 -5.59 9.02
CA ASN A 67 8.76 -5.61 7.65
C ASN A 67 7.92 -6.61 6.82
N PRO A 68 7.32 -6.21 5.68
CA PRO A 68 6.55 -7.12 4.83
C PRO A 68 7.36 -8.32 4.33
N ASN A 69 8.68 -8.20 4.30
CA ASN A 69 9.62 -9.26 3.94
C ASN A 69 10.18 -10.00 5.16
N PHE A 70 9.75 -9.67 6.38
CA PHE A 70 10.18 -10.36 7.60
C PHE A 70 9.74 -11.82 7.54
N GLN A 71 10.72 -12.71 7.58
CA GLN A 71 10.49 -14.12 7.84
C GLN A 71 11.12 -14.41 9.20
N ASP A 72 10.33 -14.86 10.17
CA ASP A 72 10.80 -15.22 11.52
C ASP A 72 11.62 -16.53 11.51
N LYS A 73 12.63 -16.60 10.63
CA LYS A 73 13.55 -17.71 10.47
C LYS A 73 14.82 -17.39 11.25
N LYS A 74 14.69 -17.41 12.58
CA LYS A 74 15.83 -17.34 13.50
C LYS A 74 16.35 -18.76 13.69
N GLU A 75 17.48 -19.09 13.07
CA GLU A 75 18.18 -20.35 13.34
C GLU A 75 19.31 -20.08 14.35
N VAL A 76 19.44 -20.97 15.34
CA VAL A 76 20.57 -20.96 16.27
C VAL A 76 21.65 -21.85 15.68
N ALA A 77 22.85 -21.31 15.52
CA ALA A 77 24.02 -22.04 15.03
C ALA A 77 25.07 -22.12 16.14
N GLU A 78 25.75 -23.26 16.25
CA GLU A 78 26.85 -23.46 17.18
C GLU A 78 28.19 -23.35 16.43
N CYS A 79 29.13 -22.57 16.96
CA CYS A 79 30.46 -22.49 16.40
C CYS A 79 31.23 -23.78 16.64
N SER A 80 31.52 -24.57 15.61
CA SER A 80 32.24 -25.83 15.74
C SER A 80 33.69 -25.71 16.24
N LEU A 81 34.21 -24.49 16.35
CA LEU A 81 35.57 -24.20 16.85
C LEU A 81 35.60 -23.82 18.34
N CYS A 82 34.55 -23.18 18.86
CA CYS A 82 34.53 -22.69 20.25
C CYS A 82 33.28 -23.09 21.06
N GLY A 83 32.31 -23.75 20.44
CA GLY A 83 31.06 -24.20 21.08
C GLY A 83 30.08 -23.08 21.42
N THR A 84 30.37 -21.82 21.07
CA THR A 84 29.45 -20.71 21.34
C THR A 84 28.25 -20.76 20.41
N GLU A 85 27.04 -20.69 20.97
CA GLU A 85 25.80 -20.53 20.23
C GLU A 85 25.59 -19.07 19.82
N PHE A 86 25.22 -18.84 18.56
CA PHE A 86 24.87 -17.53 18.03
C PHE A 86 23.63 -17.61 17.13
N ARG A 87 22.92 -16.50 16.99
CA ARG A 87 21.72 -16.43 16.15
C ARG A 87 22.11 -16.00 14.74
N ILE A 88 21.65 -16.75 13.74
CA ILE A 88 21.79 -16.39 12.32
C ILE A 88 20.42 -16.06 11.73
N LEU A 89 20.36 -14.96 10.99
CA LEU A 89 19.23 -14.63 10.13
C LEU A 89 19.52 -15.24 8.76
N ARG A 90 18.79 -16.28 8.37
CA ARG A 90 18.95 -16.89 7.05
C ARG A 90 18.21 -16.03 6.02
N VAL A 91 18.93 -15.17 5.32
CA VAL A 91 18.40 -14.51 4.12
C VAL A 91 18.32 -15.59 3.04
N LEU A 92 17.13 -15.80 2.47
CA LEU A 92 16.96 -16.73 1.36
C LEU A 92 17.89 -16.30 0.22
N GLU A 93 18.77 -17.19 -0.23
CA GLU A 93 19.67 -16.92 -1.36
C GLU A 93 18.83 -16.61 -2.60
N GLY A 94 18.78 -15.33 -2.99
CA GLY A 94 18.03 -14.87 -4.16
C GLY A 94 17.57 -13.42 -4.09
N GLY A 95 18.47 -12.47 -3.84
CA GLY A 95 18.12 -11.06 -3.85
C GLY A 95 19.33 -10.15 -3.74
N PHE A 96 19.97 -9.90 -4.87
CA PHE A 96 21.03 -8.91 -5.07
C PHE A 96 20.55 -7.52 -4.62
N VAL A 97 21.16 -6.98 -3.57
CA VAL A 97 21.08 -5.55 -3.23
C VAL A 97 22.33 -4.90 -3.81
N LEU A 98 22.18 -4.22 -4.95
CA LEU A 98 23.16 -3.21 -5.35
C LEU A 98 22.81 -1.89 -4.69
N PHE A 99 23.86 -1.28 -4.14
CA PHE A 99 23.92 0.08 -3.62
C PHE A 99 23.56 1.12 -4.69
#